data_AF-A0A3D2C700-F1
#
_entry.id   AF-A0A3D2C700-F1
#
_cell.length_a   1.000
_cell.length_b   1.000
_cell.length_c   1.000
_cell.angle_alpha   90.00
_cell.angle_beta   90.00
_cell.angle_gamma   90.00
#
_symmetry.space_group_name_H-M   'P 1'
#
loop_
_entity.id
_entity.type
_entity.pdbx_description
1 polymer ?
#
loop_
_entity_poly.entity_id
_entity_poly.type
_entity_poly.pdbx_seq_one_letter_code
_entity_poly.pdbx_strand_id
1 'polypeptide(L)'
;MTQPTETVAVLLAAGRGTRMRSHLPKPLVPLAGRGLVLRLLDAVNEAQVERSVVVVGYQAHLVQDALPDGVQTVLQEVRDGTASAVECARAASAGATDVLVFVGDSPLLSASSIERLIAHRRETGAQAAFLTSTFPIQLPYGRVIRDESGAFVDCIEERDCTPEQVEIRE
;
A
#
# COMPACT_ATOMS: atom_id res chain seq x y z
N MET A 1 -12.46 -28.85 -8.14
CA MET A 1 -12.85 -27.52 -8.61
C MET A 1 -12.10 -26.53 -7.74
N THR A 2 -11.00 -25.97 -8.24
CA THR A 2 -10.23 -24.93 -7.54
C THR A 2 -11.14 -23.72 -7.39
N GLN A 3 -11.36 -23.27 -6.15
CA GLN A 3 -12.03 -21.98 -5.98
C GLN A 3 -11.18 -20.90 -6.66
N PRO A 4 -11.79 -19.97 -7.40
CA PRO A 4 -11.05 -18.84 -7.95
C PRO A 4 -10.41 -18.07 -6.80
N THR A 5 -9.09 -18.01 -6.79
CA THR A 5 -8.31 -17.28 -5.80
C THR A 5 -8.30 -15.79 -6.17
N GLU A 6 -9.39 -15.08 -5.85
CA GLU A 6 -9.50 -13.64 -6.11
C GLU A 6 -8.46 -12.88 -5.28
N THR A 7 -7.64 -12.07 -5.95
CA THR A 7 -6.71 -11.13 -5.32
C THR A 7 -7.30 -9.72 -5.42
N VAL A 8 -7.32 -9.00 -4.31
CA VAL A 8 -7.86 -7.63 -4.25
C VAL A 8 -6.76 -6.68 -3.80
N ALA A 9 -6.52 -5.62 -4.57
CA ALA A 9 -5.66 -4.52 -4.16
C ALA A 9 -6.46 -3.41 -3.47
N VAL A 10 -5.99 -3.00 -2.30
CA VAL A 10 -6.50 -1.87 -1.53
C VAL A 10 -5.45 -0.75 -1.59
N LEU A 11 -5.81 0.37 -2.21
CA LEU A 11 -4.91 1.52 -2.41
C LEU A 11 -5.31 2.67 -1.47
N LEU A 12 -4.43 3.00 -0.52
CA LEU A 12 -4.69 4.00 0.51
C LEU A 12 -4.42 5.41 -0.02
N ALA A 13 -5.47 6.10 -0.48
CA ALA A 13 -5.40 7.41 -1.14
C ALA A 13 -6.17 8.52 -0.37
N ALA A 14 -6.46 8.31 0.92
CA ALA A 14 -7.27 9.25 1.70
C ALA A 14 -6.49 10.46 2.25
N GLY A 15 -5.16 10.39 2.27
CA GLY A 15 -4.30 11.36 2.94
C GLY A 15 -4.21 12.72 2.24
N ARG A 16 -4.17 13.80 3.04
CA ARG A 16 -4.01 15.18 2.55
C ARG A 16 -2.64 15.44 1.92
N GLY A 17 -1.58 14.83 2.45
CA GLY A 17 -0.21 15.07 1.99
C GLY A 17 0.31 16.48 2.26
N THR A 18 0.19 16.96 3.50
CA THR A 18 0.54 18.34 3.90
C THR A 18 1.98 18.77 3.54
N ARG A 19 2.91 17.82 3.45
CA ARG A 19 4.31 18.07 3.04
C ARG A 19 4.47 18.40 1.55
N MET A 20 3.48 18.09 0.70
CA MET A 20 3.58 18.21 -0.76
C MET A 20 3.42 19.63 -1.30
N ARG A 21 2.94 20.58 -0.48
CA ARG A 21 2.69 21.98 -0.87
C ARG A 21 1.98 22.11 -2.23
N SER A 22 1.05 21.21 -2.51
CA SER A 22 0.28 21.13 -3.76
C SER A 22 -1.19 21.49 -3.48
N HIS A 23 -1.85 22.07 -4.48
CA HIS A 23 -3.30 22.25 -4.48
C HIS A 23 -4.06 20.97 -4.80
N LEU A 24 -3.38 20.00 -5.44
CA LEU A 24 -3.94 18.68 -5.72
C LEU A 24 -3.83 17.77 -4.48
N PRO A 25 -4.80 16.86 -4.27
CA PRO A 25 -4.62 15.74 -3.36
C PRO A 25 -3.34 14.98 -3.71
N LYS A 26 -2.58 14.55 -2.69
CA LYS A 26 -1.33 13.78 -2.87
C LYS A 26 -1.44 12.62 -3.89
N PRO A 27 -2.50 11.80 -3.89
CA PRO A 27 -2.69 10.74 -4.88
C PRO A 27 -2.68 11.21 -6.34
N LEU A 28 -3.07 12.45 -6.60
CA LEU A 28 -3.20 13.03 -7.95
C LEU A 28 -2.01 13.90 -8.35
N VAL A 29 -1.01 14.05 -7.49
CA VAL A 29 0.21 14.76 -7.89
C VAL A 29 0.86 14.00 -9.05
N PRO A 30 1.15 14.67 -10.18
CA PRO A 30 1.67 13.97 -11.35
C PRO A 30 3.14 13.60 -11.18
N LEU A 31 3.47 12.36 -11.53
CA LEU A 31 4.83 11.91 -11.83
C LEU A 31 4.88 11.55 -13.32
N ALA A 32 5.70 12.27 -14.09
CA ALA A 32 5.78 12.12 -15.54
C ALA A 32 4.39 12.08 -16.21
N GLY A 33 3.56 13.08 -15.90
CA GLY A 33 2.24 13.29 -16.52
C GLY A 33 1.09 12.43 -15.98
N ARG A 34 1.33 11.52 -15.04
CA ARG A 34 0.30 10.64 -14.49
C ARG A 34 0.25 10.70 -12.96
N GLY A 35 -0.95 10.76 -12.38
CA GLY A 35 -1.13 10.83 -10.93
C GLY A 35 -0.52 9.61 -10.22
N LEU A 36 -0.02 9.81 -8.99
CA LEU A 36 0.65 8.75 -8.21
C LEU A 36 -0.22 7.49 -8.07
N VAL A 37 -1.49 7.65 -7.69
CA VAL A 37 -2.42 6.52 -7.51
C VAL A 37 -2.76 5.84 -8.84
N LEU A 38 -2.77 6.59 -9.93
CA LEU A 38 -3.02 6.05 -11.26
C LEU A 38 -1.85 5.20 -11.75
N ARG A 39 -0.60 5.60 -11.45
CA ARG A 39 0.58 4.75 -11.71
C ARG A 39 0.56 3.46 -10.90
N LEU A 40 0.14 3.55 -9.65
CA LEU A 40 0.01 2.38 -8.79
C LEU A 40 -1.10 1.43 -9.30
N LEU A 41 -2.23 1.97 -9.76
CA LEU A 41 -3.28 1.18 -10.42
C LEU A 41 -2.76 0.50 -11.70
N ASP A 42 -1.95 1.18 -12.51
CA ASP A 42 -1.35 0.54 -13.69
C ASP A 42 -0.50 -0.67 -13.31
N ALA A 43 0.35 -0.55 -12.29
CA ALA A 43 1.18 -1.65 -11.82
C ALA A 43 0.36 -2.83 -11.27
N VAL A 44 -0.73 -2.54 -10.55
CA VAL A 44 -1.68 -3.55 -10.04
C VAL A 44 -2.39 -4.27 -11.18
N ASN A 45 -2.83 -3.53 -12.21
CA ASN A 45 -3.47 -4.11 -13.40
C ASN A 45 -2.48 -4.93 -14.23
N GLU A 46 -1.25 -4.46 -14.40
CA GLU A 46 -0.18 -5.18 -15.10
C GLU A 46 0.14 -6.50 -14.39
N ALA A 47 0.16 -6.51 -13.05
CA ALA A 47 0.30 -7.70 -12.21
C ALA A 47 -0.93 -8.64 -12.21
N GLN A 48 -1.93 -8.37 -13.05
CA GLN A 48 -3.15 -9.18 -13.21
C GLN A 48 -3.97 -9.34 -11.92
N VAL A 49 -3.92 -8.35 -11.01
CA VAL A 49 -4.81 -8.34 -9.84
C VAL A 49 -6.24 -8.08 -10.30
N GLU A 50 -7.17 -8.95 -9.88
CA GLU A 50 -8.51 -9.01 -10.45
C GLU A 50 -9.38 -7.81 -10.09
N ARG A 51 -9.13 -7.19 -8.92
CA ARG A 51 -9.94 -6.08 -8.44
C ARG A 51 -9.13 -5.08 -7.63
N SER A 52 -9.47 -3.80 -7.79
CA SER A 52 -8.90 -2.70 -7.04
C SER A 52 -9.96 -1.92 -6.26
N VAL A 53 -9.65 -1.59 -5.02
CA VAL A 53 -10.41 -0.72 -4.13
C VAL A 53 -9.54 0.47 -3.74
N VAL A 54 -9.97 1.69 -4.06
CA VAL A 54 -9.25 2.91 -3.68
C VAL A 54 -9.92 3.53 -2.45
N VAL A 55 -9.18 3.63 -1.35
CA VAL A 55 -9.63 4.33 -0.14
C VAL A 55 -9.41 5.82 -0.35
N VAL A 56 -10.50 6.58 -0.48
CA VAL A 56 -10.49 8.04 -0.71
C VAL A 56 -10.84 8.79 0.57
N GLY A 57 -10.51 10.09 0.63
CA GLY A 57 -10.71 10.89 1.83
C GLY A 57 -10.64 12.39 1.55
N TYR A 58 -9.48 13.00 1.79
CA TYR A 58 -9.29 14.43 1.52
C TYR A 58 -9.58 14.77 0.04
N GLN A 59 -10.56 15.64 -0.19
CA GLN A 59 -11.08 15.98 -1.54
C GLN A 59 -11.39 14.71 -2.37
N ALA A 60 -12.08 13.73 -1.76
CA ALA A 60 -12.40 12.45 -2.37
C ALA A 60 -12.98 12.54 -3.79
N HIS A 61 -13.87 13.50 -4.05
CA HIS A 61 -14.46 13.74 -5.37
C HIS A 61 -13.41 13.92 -6.47
N LEU A 62 -12.34 14.72 -6.23
CA LEU A 62 -11.28 14.90 -7.21
C LEU A 62 -10.54 13.59 -7.52
N VAL A 63 -10.34 12.75 -6.51
CA VAL A 63 -9.69 11.45 -6.68
C VAL A 63 -10.62 10.52 -7.46
N GLN A 64 -11.90 10.45 -7.08
CA GLN A 64 -12.92 9.63 -7.74
C GLN A 64 -13.07 10.00 -9.22
N ASP A 65 -13.16 11.29 -9.54
CA ASP A 65 -13.30 11.80 -10.91
C ASP A 65 -12.08 11.48 -11.80
N ALA A 66 -10.91 11.27 -11.20
CA ALA A 66 -9.68 10.96 -11.92
C ALA A 66 -9.46 9.45 -12.12
N LEU A 67 -10.21 8.59 -11.42
CA LEU A 67 -10.08 7.14 -11.53
C LEU A 67 -10.72 6.61 -12.81
N PRO A 68 -10.19 5.54 -13.42
CA PRO A 68 -10.85 4.84 -14.51
C PRO A 68 -12.21 4.25 -14.08
N ASP A 69 -13.11 4.08 -15.05
CA ASP A 69 -14.39 3.42 -14.82
C ASP A 69 -14.21 2.01 -14.24
N GLY A 70 -15.10 1.63 -13.32
CA GLY A 70 -15.09 0.30 -12.68
C GLY A 70 -14.17 0.17 -11.47
N VAL A 71 -13.32 1.16 -11.16
CA VAL A 71 -12.55 1.16 -9.92
C VAL A 71 -13.47 1.48 -8.74
N GLN A 72 -13.58 0.54 -7.81
CA GLN A 72 -14.38 0.75 -6.60
C GLN A 72 -13.66 1.73 -5.65
N THR A 73 -14.42 2.66 -5.06
CA THR A 73 -13.89 3.54 -4.01
C THR A 73 -14.61 3.34 -2.69
N VAL A 74 -13.88 3.51 -1.58
CA VAL A 74 -14.44 3.54 -0.22
C VAL A 74 -13.97 4.81 0.48
N LEU A 75 -14.85 5.44 1.25
CA LEU A 75 -14.54 6.70 1.94
C LEU A 75 -13.98 6.45 3.34
N GLN A 76 -12.81 7.03 3.63
CA GLN A 76 -12.32 7.22 4.98
C GLN A 76 -12.69 8.64 5.46
N GLU A 77 -13.79 8.75 6.20
CA GLU A 77 -14.28 10.04 6.73
C GLU A 77 -13.31 10.63 7.76
N VAL A 78 -12.92 9.82 8.74
CA VAL A 78 -11.95 10.17 9.79
C VAL A 78 -10.58 9.63 9.40
N ARG A 79 -9.64 10.55 9.10
CA ARG A 79 -8.29 10.23 8.61
C ARG A 79 -7.30 10.13 9.77
N ASP A 80 -7.50 9.16 10.64
CA ASP A 80 -6.74 8.93 11.88
C ASP A 80 -5.62 7.88 11.76
N GLY A 81 -5.50 7.19 10.64
CA GLY A 81 -4.37 6.29 10.40
C GLY A 81 -4.53 5.36 9.20
N THR A 82 -3.48 4.60 8.93
CA THR A 82 -3.44 3.56 7.89
C THR A 82 -4.32 2.38 8.25
N ALA A 83 -4.32 1.93 9.51
CA ALA A 83 -5.16 0.82 9.97
C ALA A 83 -6.66 1.12 9.77
N SER A 84 -7.11 2.31 10.14
CA SER A 84 -8.47 2.79 9.90
C SER A 84 -8.82 2.86 8.41
N ALA A 85 -7.86 3.28 7.56
CA ALA A 85 -8.05 3.28 6.11
C ALA A 85 -8.25 1.85 5.55
N VAL A 86 -7.48 0.88 6.05
CA VAL A 86 -7.65 -0.54 5.69
C VAL A 86 -9.00 -1.08 6.18
N GLU A 87 -9.43 -0.70 7.39
CA GLU A 87 -10.73 -1.09 7.94
C GLU A 87 -11.90 -0.58 7.09
N CYS A 88 -11.82 0.65 6.56
CA CYS A 88 -12.82 1.16 5.61
C CYS A 88 -12.97 0.29 4.36
N ALA A 89 -11.92 -0.44 3.95
CA ALA A 89 -11.94 -1.34 2.81
C ALA A 89 -12.39 -2.76 3.15
N ARG A 90 -12.55 -3.12 4.44
CA ARG A 90 -12.81 -4.50 4.89
C ARG A 90 -14.00 -5.15 4.21
N ALA A 91 -15.12 -4.43 4.12
CA ALA A 91 -16.33 -4.95 3.46
C ALA A 91 -16.13 -5.07 1.95
N ALA A 92 -15.38 -4.14 1.34
CA ALA A 92 -15.09 -4.15 -0.08
C ALA A 92 -14.14 -5.29 -0.45
N SER A 93 -13.16 -5.66 0.38
CA SER A 93 -12.22 -6.75 0.13
C SER A 93 -12.66 -8.12 0.69
N ALA A 94 -13.86 -8.21 1.25
CA ALA A 94 -14.37 -9.45 1.83
C ALA A 94 -14.45 -10.59 0.81
N GLY A 95 -14.07 -11.80 1.22
CA GLY A 95 -14.09 -13.00 0.38
C GLY A 95 -12.87 -13.19 -0.52
N ALA A 96 -11.99 -12.19 -0.61
CA ALA A 96 -10.72 -12.33 -1.33
C ALA A 96 -9.83 -13.40 -0.69
N THR A 97 -9.09 -14.13 -1.53
CA THR A 97 -8.07 -15.05 -1.04
C THR A 97 -6.83 -14.29 -0.57
N ASP A 98 -6.44 -13.26 -1.34
CA ASP A 98 -5.32 -12.40 -1.02
C ASP A 98 -5.77 -10.94 -1.05
N VAL A 99 -5.42 -10.19 0.00
CA VAL A 99 -5.65 -8.73 0.07
C VAL A 99 -4.31 -8.04 0.09
N LEU A 100 -4.01 -7.31 -0.99
CA LEU A 100 -2.82 -6.47 -1.10
C LEU A 100 -3.15 -5.08 -0.57
N VAL A 101 -2.26 -4.50 0.22
CA VAL A 101 -2.45 -3.14 0.75
C VAL A 101 -1.25 -2.30 0.36
N PHE A 102 -1.49 -1.21 -0.37
CA PHE A 102 -0.46 -0.26 -0.79
C PHE A 102 -0.84 1.16 -0.44
N VAL A 103 0.13 1.96 -0.03
CA VAL A 103 -0.06 3.41 0.11
C VAL A 103 -0.11 4.04 -1.29
N GLY A 104 -1.08 4.92 -1.52
CA GLY A 104 -1.40 5.49 -2.85
C GLY A 104 -0.33 6.40 -3.46
N ASP A 105 0.78 6.61 -2.76
CA ASP A 105 1.92 7.43 -3.15
C ASP A 105 3.20 6.63 -3.40
N SER A 106 3.08 5.34 -3.70
CA SER A 106 4.19 4.48 -4.17
C SER A 106 4.18 4.31 -5.70
N PRO A 107 4.47 5.38 -6.49
CA PRO A 107 4.30 5.36 -7.94
C PRO A 107 5.35 4.51 -8.69
N LEU A 108 6.37 4.02 -7.99
CA LEU A 108 7.47 3.22 -8.56
C LEU A 108 7.34 1.73 -8.24
N LEU A 109 6.26 1.31 -7.57
CA LEU A 109 5.99 -0.11 -7.35
C LEU A 109 5.77 -0.79 -8.70
N SER A 110 6.53 -1.85 -8.99
CA SER A 110 6.43 -2.59 -10.25
C SER A 110 5.45 -3.76 -10.12
N ALA A 111 4.84 -4.14 -11.25
CA ALA A 111 4.05 -5.37 -11.35
C ALA A 111 4.83 -6.60 -10.88
N SER A 112 6.09 -6.71 -11.31
CA SER A 112 6.98 -7.81 -10.89
C SER A 112 7.23 -7.87 -9.37
N SER A 113 7.19 -6.74 -8.66
CA SER A 113 7.32 -6.73 -7.19
C SER A 113 6.03 -7.21 -6.52
N ILE A 114 4.88 -6.86 -7.09
CA ILE A 114 3.55 -7.31 -6.63
C ILE A 114 3.41 -8.82 -6.83
N GLU A 115 3.73 -9.32 -8.03
CA GLU A 115 3.70 -10.76 -8.36
C GLU A 115 4.60 -11.57 -7.42
N ARG A 116 5.83 -11.09 -7.17
CA ARG A 116 6.76 -11.73 -6.23
C ARG A 116 6.23 -11.75 -4.80
N LEU A 117 5.55 -10.70 -4.35
CA LEU A 117 4.94 -10.66 -3.02
C LEU A 117 3.83 -11.71 -2.89
N ILE A 118 2.94 -11.78 -3.88
CA ILE A 118 1.85 -12.77 -3.93
C ILE A 118 2.43 -14.20 -3.91
N ALA A 119 3.39 -14.46 -4.80
CA ALA A 119 4.05 -15.76 -4.90
C ALA A 119 4.71 -16.15 -3.57
N HIS A 120 5.50 -15.25 -2.98
CA HIS A 120 6.19 -15.48 -1.71
C HIS A 120 5.22 -15.82 -0.57
N ARG A 121 4.12 -15.06 -0.42
CA ARG A 121 3.10 -15.33 0.60
C ARG A 121 2.45 -16.70 0.39
N ARG A 122 2.10 -17.04 -0.84
CA ARG A 122 1.44 -18.32 -1.19
C ARG A 122 2.38 -19.51 -1.00
N GLU A 123 3.63 -19.40 -1.44
CA GLU A 123 4.66 -20.45 -1.32
C GLU A 123 5.03 -20.77 0.13
N THR A 124 5.16 -19.73 0.95
CA THR A 124 5.48 -19.89 2.39
C THR A 124 4.27 -20.29 3.23
N GLY A 125 3.05 -20.10 2.71
CA GLY A 125 1.82 -20.26 3.48
C GLY A 125 1.66 -19.24 4.61
N ALA A 126 2.42 -18.14 4.57
CA ALA A 126 2.40 -17.11 5.60
C ALA A 126 1.03 -16.44 5.68
N GLN A 127 0.59 -16.08 6.89
CA GLN A 127 -0.67 -15.36 7.08
C GLN A 127 -0.62 -13.95 6.48
N ALA A 128 0.55 -13.30 6.57
CA ALA A 128 0.86 -12.01 5.98
C ALA A 128 2.30 -12.01 5.44
N ALA A 129 2.55 -11.19 4.43
CA ALA A 129 3.88 -10.88 3.91
C ALA A 129 3.92 -9.38 3.58
N PHE A 130 5.10 -8.77 3.64
CA PHE A 130 5.28 -7.36 3.34
C PHE A 130 6.57 -7.16 2.55
N LEU A 131 6.62 -6.06 1.79
CA LEU A 131 7.80 -5.65 1.04
C LEU A 131 8.73 -4.86 1.95
N THR A 132 10.02 -5.17 1.91
CA THR A 132 11.07 -4.43 2.62
C THR A 132 12.11 -3.93 1.62
N SER A 133 12.93 -2.98 2.06
CA SER A 133 14.05 -2.47 1.27
C SER A 133 15.14 -2.02 2.22
N THR A 134 16.39 -2.30 1.87
CA THR A 134 17.54 -1.78 2.61
C THR A 134 18.03 -0.49 1.96
N PHE A 135 18.20 0.56 2.76
CA PHE A 135 18.70 1.85 2.28
C PHE A 135 20.17 2.06 2.68
N PRO A 136 21.01 2.66 1.82
CA PRO A 136 22.39 3.02 2.19
C PRO A 136 22.45 4.22 3.15
N ILE A 137 21.32 4.90 3.35
CA ILE A 137 21.14 6.08 4.21
C ILE A 137 19.97 5.85 5.17
N GLN A 138 19.97 6.53 6.30
CA GLN A 138 18.83 6.53 7.23
C GLN A 138 17.69 7.38 6.66
N LEU A 139 16.51 6.78 6.60
CA LEU A 139 15.26 7.41 6.17
C LEU A 139 14.20 7.23 7.27
N PRO A 140 13.21 8.14 7.37
CA PRO A 140 12.21 8.13 8.44
C PRO A 140 11.12 7.08 8.26
N TYR A 141 11.52 5.82 8.08
CA TYR A 141 10.65 4.65 7.93
C TYR A 141 10.65 3.78 9.19
N GLY A 142 9.67 2.88 9.31
CA GLY A 142 9.76 1.82 10.32
C GLY A 142 10.96 0.92 10.09
N ARG A 143 11.48 0.32 11.15
CA ARG A 143 12.60 -0.62 11.13
C ARG A 143 12.09 -2.05 11.25
N VAL A 144 12.56 -2.91 10.35
CA VAL A 144 12.24 -4.34 10.39
C VAL A 144 13.19 -5.03 11.35
N ILE A 145 12.65 -5.49 12.48
CA ILE A 145 13.42 -6.20 13.50
C ILE A 145 13.42 -7.68 13.17
N ARG A 146 14.62 -8.26 13.16
CA ARG A 146 14.84 -9.69 12.97
C ARG A 146 15.64 -10.27 14.12
N ASP A 147 15.40 -11.54 14.42
CA ASP A 147 16.23 -12.28 15.38
C ASP A 147 17.55 -12.77 14.75
N GLU A 148 18.36 -13.47 15.54
CA GLU A 148 19.66 -14.02 15.10
C GLU A 148 19.54 -15.06 13.98
N SER A 149 18.36 -15.67 13.81
CA SER A 149 18.06 -16.60 12.72
C SER A 149 17.61 -15.89 11.43
N GLY A 150 17.38 -14.58 11.49
CA GLY A 150 16.84 -13.77 10.41
C GLY A 150 15.30 -13.78 10.34
N ALA A 151 14.63 -14.41 11.30
CA ALA A 151 13.17 -14.45 11.36
C ALA A 151 12.63 -13.07 11.74
N PHE A 152 11.49 -12.70 11.16
CA PHE A 152 10.79 -11.46 11.49
C PHE A 152 10.30 -11.47 12.94
N VAL A 153 10.55 -10.38 13.67
CA VAL A 153 10.11 -10.18 15.06
C VAL A 153 9.11 -9.04 15.14
N ASP A 154 9.45 -7.88 14.59
CA ASP A 154 8.62 -6.67 14.74
C ASP A 154 8.88 -5.64 13.62
N CYS A 155 7.98 -4.68 13.47
CA CYS A 155 8.16 -3.48 12.64
C CYS A 155 7.89 -2.24 13.49
N ILE A 156 8.94 -1.51 13.82
CA ILE A 156 8.88 -0.39 14.78
C ILE A 156 9.03 0.92 14.04
N GLU A 157 8.07 1.83 14.17
CA GLU A 157 8.14 3.18 13.61
C GLU A 157 9.38 3.93 14.12
N GLU A 158 10.04 4.74 13.28
CA GLU A 158 11.28 5.45 13.68
C GLU A 158 11.13 6.26 14.97
N ARG A 159 9.96 6.86 15.20
CA ARG A 159 9.67 7.67 16.40
C ARG A 159 9.73 6.86 17.70
N ASP A 160 9.51 5.55 17.61
CA ASP A 160 9.38 4.61 18.73
C ASP A 160 10.62 3.70 18.84
N CYS A 161 11.61 3.87 17.95
CA CYS A 161 12.85 3.09 17.94
C CYS A 161 13.79 3.51 19.10
N THR A 162 14.51 2.53 19.66
CA THR A 162 15.70 2.81 20.48
C THR A 162 16.85 3.33 19.62
N PRO A 163 17.88 3.97 20.20
CA PRO A 163 19.05 4.42 19.45
C PRO A 163 19.72 3.32 18.62
N GLU A 164 19.77 2.09 19.14
CA GLU A 164 20.33 0.94 18.44
C GLU A 164 19.43 0.49 17.28
N GLN A 165 18.11 0.53 17.47
CA GLN A 165 17.14 0.17 16.41
C GLN A 165 17.16 1.17 15.25
N VAL A 166 17.39 2.46 15.51
CA VAL A 166 17.48 3.50 14.46
C VAL A 166 18.60 3.21 13.44
N GLU A 167 19.65 2.49 13.86
CA GLU A 167 20.78 2.10 13.00
C GLU A 167 20.47 0.93 12.05
N ILE A 168 19.36 0.21 12.27
CA ILE A 168 18.87 -0.80 11.33
C ILE A 168 18.50 -0.11 10.01
N ARG A 169 18.85 -0.75 8.89
CA ARG A 169 18.71 -0.17 7.54
C ARG A 169 17.58 -0.76 6.69
N GLU A 170 16.91 -1.79 7.19
CA GLU A 170 15.74 -2.44 6.58
C GLU A 170 14.44 -1.87 7.14
#